data_AF-A0A2Z3GQA2-F1
#
_entry.id   AF-A0A2Z3GQA2-F1
#
_cell.length_a   1.000
_cell.length_b   1.000
_cell.length_c   1.000
_cell.angle_alpha   90.00
_cell.angle_beta   90.00
_cell.angle_gamma   90.00
#
_symmetry.space_group_name_H-M   'P 1'
#
loop_
_entity.id
_entity.type
_entity.pdbx_description
1 polymer ?
#
loop_
_entity_poly.entity_id
_entity_poly.type
_entity_poly.pdbx_seq_one_letter_code
_entity_poly.pdbx_strand_id
1 'polypeptide(L)'
;MKTKAFFRGVAALALAFMLGLAPMVAGAQCVMCKAQVEAAKAENDDYDVTGLNKGIVYMMTVPYLLMGAVGYFWYRRTHPKPTKV
;
A
#
# COMPACT_ATOMS: atom_id res chain seq x y z
N MET A 1 29.92 -19.40 16.89
CA MET A 1 30.02 -19.21 15.41
C MET A 1 28.75 -19.56 14.64
N LYS A 2 28.02 -20.63 14.99
CA LYS A 2 26.80 -21.06 14.27
C LYS A 2 25.66 -20.03 14.27
N THR A 3 25.50 -19.25 15.34
CA THR A 3 24.44 -18.23 15.48
C THR A 3 24.60 -17.05 14.53
N LYS A 4 25.84 -16.61 14.26
CA LYS A 4 26.10 -15.51 13.31
C LYS A 4 25.89 -15.97 11.86
N ALA A 5 26.19 -17.23 11.55
CA ALA A 5 25.93 -17.82 10.24
C ALA A 5 24.42 -18.02 10.00
N PHE A 6 23.69 -18.48 11.03
CA PHE A 6 22.24 -18.60 10.99
C PHE A 6 21.55 -17.25 10.80
N PHE A 7 21.96 -16.22 11.56
CA PHE A 7 21.39 -14.88 11.46
C PHE A 7 21.68 -14.22 10.09
N ARG A 8 22.87 -14.46 9.53
CA ARG A 8 23.22 -14.02 8.16
C ARG A 8 22.39 -14.75 7.11
N GLY A 9 22.12 -16.04 7.29
CA GLY A 9 21.25 -16.83 6.41
C GLY A 9 19.79 -16.34 6.44
N VAL A 10 19.24 -16.12 7.64
CA VAL A 10 17.88 -15.60 7.82
C VAL A 10 17.76 -14.18 7.26
N ALA A 11 18.74 -13.31 7.52
CA ALA A 11 18.75 -11.96 6.97
C ALA A 11 18.86 -11.95 5.43
N ALA A 12 19.68 -12.84 4.85
CA ALA A 12 19.79 -12.98 3.40
C ALA A 12 18.49 -13.52 2.78
N LEU A 13 17.82 -14.48 3.42
CA LEU A 13 16.54 -15.02 2.98
C LEU A 13 15.42 -13.97 3.05
N ALA A 14 15.36 -13.21 4.15
CA ALA A 14 14.40 -12.13 4.33
C ALA A 14 14.63 -10.98 3.33
N LEU A 15 15.90 -10.65 3.04
CA LEU A 15 16.25 -9.65 2.03
C LEU A 15 15.88 -10.12 0.63
N ALA A 16 16.14 -11.39 0.29
CA ALA A 16 15.75 -11.97 -0.99
C ALA A 16 14.22 -12.01 -1.17
N PHE A 17 13.48 -12.33 -0.11
CA PHE A 17 12.02 -12.28 -0.11
C PHE A 17 11.51 -10.85 -0.32
N MET A 18 12.05 -9.87 0.39
CA MET A 18 11.69 -8.46 0.23
C MET A 18 12.04 -7.91 -1.16
N LEU A 19 13.15 -8.34 -1.76
CA LEU A 19 13.51 -7.99 -3.14
C LEU A 19 12.59 -8.68 -4.18
N GLY A 20 12.13 -9.91 -3.89
CA GLY A 20 11.17 -10.63 -4.75
C GLY A 20 9.76 -10.04 -4.73
N LEU A 21 9.41 -9.29 -3.68
CA LEU A 21 8.17 -8.51 -3.59
C LEU A 21 8.32 -7.08 -4.11
N ALA A 22 9.50 -6.68 -4.60
CA ALA A 22 9.69 -5.36 -5.16
C ALA A 22 8.81 -5.19 -6.41
N PRO A 23 7.99 -4.12 -6.49
CA PRO A 23 7.19 -3.87 -7.67
C PRO A 23 8.14 -3.59 -8.84
N MET A 24 8.17 -4.50 -9.82
CA MET A 24 8.81 -4.25 -11.10
C MET A 24 8.23 -2.96 -11.69
N VAL A 25 9.10 -2.07 -12.19
CA VAL A 25 8.74 -0.76 -12.75
C VAL A 25 7.48 -0.90 -13.58
N ALA A 26 6.37 -0.42 -13.02
CA ALA A 26 5.07 -0.54 -13.61
C ALA A 26 5.00 0.48 -14.75
N GLY A 27 5.39 0.07 -15.95
CA GLY A 27 4.88 0.67 -17.17
C GLY A 27 3.37 0.47 -17.18
N ALA A 28 2.65 1.45 -16.65
CA ALA A 28 1.19 1.52 -16.53
C ALA A 28 0.54 0.28 -15.86
N GLN A 29 0.08 0.43 -14.61
CA GLN A 29 -0.88 -0.51 -14.00
C GLN A 29 -2.22 -0.44 -14.76
N CYS A 30 -2.29 -1.04 -15.95
CA CYS A 30 -3.41 -0.87 -16.88
C CYS A 30 -3.87 -2.19 -17.50
N VAL A 31 -3.81 -3.30 -16.76
CA VAL A 31 -4.60 -4.49 -17.12
C VAL A 31 -5.87 -4.54 -16.29
N MET A 32 -5.80 -4.23 -14.99
CA MET A 32 -6.98 -4.30 -14.12
C MET A 32 -7.98 -3.17 -14.37
N CYS A 33 -7.53 -1.93 -14.46
CA CYS A 33 -8.40 -0.79 -14.75
C CYS A 33 -8.90 -0.78 -16.20
N LYS A 34 -8.08 -1.23 -17.16
CA LYS A 34 -8.42 -1.29 -18.58
C LYS A 34 -9.49 -2.34 -18.85
N ALA A 35 -9.37 -3.55 -18.28
CA ALA A 35 -10.38 -4.58 -18.43
C ALA A 35 -11.75 -4.14 -17.90
N GLN A 36 -11.78 -3.42 -16.76
CA GLN A 36 -13.04 -2.90 -16.22
C GLN A 36 -13.63 -1.77 -17.08
N VAL A 37 -12.78 -0.91 -17.64
CA VAL A 37 -13.20 0.14 -18.58
C VAL A 37 -13.74 -0.44 -19.89
N GLU A 38 -13.05 -1.44 -20.45
CA GLU A 38 -13.48 -2.11 -21.69
C GLU A 38 -14.79 -2.87 -21.49
N ALA A 39 -14.95 -3.54 -20.34
CA ALA A 39 -16.22 -4.17 -19.98
C ALA A 39 -17.36 -3.15 -19.82
N ALA A 40 -17.10 -2.02 -19.14
CA ALA A 40 -18.11 -0.97 -18.97
C ALA A 40 -18.49 -0.27 -20.28
N LYS A 41 -17.52 -0.05 -21.18
CA LYS A 41 -17.77 0.49 -22.51
C LYS A 41 -18.53 -0.49 -23.41
N ALA A 42 -18.29 -1.79 -23.28
CA ALA A 42 -19.03 -2.81 -24.02
C ALA A 42 -20.53 -2.86 -23.65
N GLU A 43 -20.89 -2.44 -22.44
CA GLU A 43 -22.29 -2.31 -22.04
C GLU A 43 -22.91 -0.96 -22.39
N ASN A 44 -22.12 0.12 -22.42
CA ASN A 44 -22.58 1.47 -22.80
C ASN A 44 -21.50 2.20 -23.62
N ASP A 45 -21.79 2.46 -24.89
CA ASP A 45 -20.84 3.07 -25.85
C ASP A 45 -20.32 4.46 -25.42
N ASP A 46 -21.08 5.18 -24.56
CA ASP A 46 -20.76 6.52 -24.05
C ASP A 46 -20.12 6.52 -22.64
N TYR A 47 -19.47 5.42 -22.25
CA TYR A 47 -18.83 5.30 -20.94
C TYR A 47 -17.65 6.29 -20.78
N ASP A 48 -17.84 7.32 -19.95
CA ASP A 48 -16.82 8.34 -19.65
C ASP A 48 -15.74 7.82 -18.70
N VAL A 49 -14.50 7.79 -19.18
CA VAL A 49 -13.32 7.26 -18.50
C VAL A 49 -12.41 8.35 -17.90
N THR A 50 -12.74 9.63 -18.10
CA THR A 50 -11.86 10.76 -17.73
C THR A 50 -11.66 10.90 -16.22
N GLY A 51 -12.57 10.37 -15.41
CA GLY A 51 -12.54 10.46 -13.94
C GLY A 51 -11.83 9.31 -13.20
N LEU A 52 -11.40 8.24 -13.89
CA LEU A 52 -10.98 7.00 -13.22
C LEU A 52 -9.76 7.17 -12.29
N ASN A 53 -8.75 7.91 -12.73
CA ASN A 53 -7.54 8.15 -11.92
C ASN A 53 -7.87 8.95 -10.64
N LYS A 54 -8.84 9.87 -10.72
CA LYS A 54 -9.32 10.61 -9.53
C LYS A 54 -10.02 9.69 -8.55
N GLY A 55 -10.78 8.71 -9.04
CA GLY A 55 -11.41 7.68 -8.22
C GLY A 55 -10.40 6.80 -7.46
N ILE A 56 -9.32 6.37 -8.12
CA ILE A 56 -8.27 5.55 -7.48
C ILE A 56 -7.59 6.32 -6.34
N VAL A 57 -7.20 7.58 -6.59
CA VAL A 57 -6.59 8.42 -5.55
C VAL A 57 -7.55 8.64 -4.38
N TYR A 58 -8.84 8.85 -4.66
CA TYR A 58 -9.86 9.02 -3.62
C TYR A 58 -10.00 7.75 -2.75
N MET A 59 -10.08 6.57 -3.35
CA MET A 59 -10.20 5.30 -2.62
C MET A 59 -8.94 4.95 -1.84
N MET A 60 -7.75 5.27 -2.37
CA MET A 60 -6.49 5.10 -1.65
C MET A 60 -6.34 6.07 -0.47
N THR A 61 -6.99 7.24 -0.50
CA THR A 61 -6.88 8.23 0.59
C THR A 61 -7.42 7.69 1.91
N VAL A 62 -8.52 6.93 1.88
CA VAL A 62 -9.18 6.38 3.07
C VAL A 62 -8.25 5.52 3.95
N PRO A 63 -7.59 4.46 3.43
CA PRO A 63 -6.70 3.63 4.25
C PRO A 63 -5.51 4.42 4.83
N TYR A 64 -4.97 5.41 4.11
CA TYR A 64 -3.90 6.26 4.65
C TYR A 64 -4.37 7.15 5.81
N LEU A 65 -5.56 7.73 5.69
CA LEU A 65 -6.15 8.52 6.78
C LEU A 65 -6.44 7.65 8.01
N LEU A 66 -6.98 6.45 7.81
CA LEU A 66 -7.24 5.51 8.91
C LEU A 66 -5.95 5.11 9.62
N MET A 67 -4.89 4.78 8.87
CA MET A 67 -3.57 4.47 9.43
C MET A 67 -3.01 5.64 10.25
N GLY A 68 -3.12 6.88 9.73
CA GLY A 68 -2.70 8.08 10.44
C GLY A 68 -3.48 8.32 11.73
N ALA A 69 -4.81 8.15 11.70
CA ALA A 69 -5.66 8.30 12.87
C ALA A 69 -5.32 7.27 13.96
N VAL A 70 -5.20 6.00 13.58
CA VAL A 70 -4.83 4.92 14.50
C VAL A 70 -3.46 5.19 15.12
N GLY A 71 -2.47 5.56 14.31
CA GLY A 71 -1.13 5.91 14.77
C GLY A 71 -1.12 7.08 15.76
N TYR A 72 -1.87 8.14 15.47
CA TYR A 72 -1.99 9.32 16.34
C TYR A 72 -2.57 8.96 17.73
N PHE A 73 -3.69 8.23 17.76
CA PHE A 73 -4.32 7.83 19.02
C PHE A 73 -3.43 6.87 19.81
N TRP A 74 -2.75 5.93 19.13
CA TRP A 74 -1.82 5.01 19.76
C TRP A 74 -0.62 5.74 20.38
N TYR A 75 -0.01 6.68 19.67
CA TYR A 75 1.12 7.47 20.17
C TYR A 75 0.73 8.28 21.42
N ARG A 76 -0.42 8.97 21.37
CA ARG A 76 -0.90 9.77 22.50
C ARG A 76 -1.20 8.92 23.74
N ARG A 77 -1.69 7.69 23.57
CA ARG A 77 -1.96 6.77 24.67
C ARG A 77 -0.70 6.14 25.26
N THR A 78 0.30 5.88 24.43
CA THR A 78 1.57 5.26 24.86
C THR A 78 2.56 6.26 25.45
N HIS A 79 2.41 7.56 25.17
CA HIS A 79 3.30 8.63 25.65
C HIS A 79 2.54 9.70 26.45
N PRO A 80 1.86 9.35 27.56
CA PRO A 80 1.22 10.34 28.41
C PRO A 80 2.26 11.29 29.00
N LYS A 81 1.98 12.60 28.95
CA LYS A 81 2.85 13.59 29.59
C LYS A 81 2.81 13.38 31.11
N PRO A 82 3.95 13.37 31.82
CA PRO A 82 3.95 13.24 33.27
C PRO A 82 3.20 14.41 33.89
N THR A 83 2.13 14.11 34.62
CA THR A 83 1.38 15.09 35.38
C THR A 83 2.30 15.64 36.46
N LYS A 84 2.62 16.93 36.39
CA LYS A 84 3.32 17.65 37.45
C LYS A 84 2.31 17.84 38.59
N VAL A 85 2.46 17.06 39.66
CA VAL A 85 1.74 17.24 40.93
C VAL A 85 2.53 18.22 41.78
#